data_AF-A0A239NPT0-F1
#
_entry.id   AF-A0A239NPT0-F1
#
_cell.length_a   1.000
_cell.length_b   1.000
_cell.length_c   1.000
_cell.angle_alpha   90.00
_cell.angle_beta   90.00
_cell.angle_gamma   90.00
#
_symmetry.space_group_name_H-M   'P 1'
#
loop_
_entity.id
_entity.type
_entity.pdbx_description
1 polymer ?
#
loop_
_entity_poly.entity_id
_entity_poly.type
_entity_poly.pdbx_seq_one_letter_code
_entity_poly.pdbx_strand_id
1 'polypeptide(L)'
;MDTGDRLLTPGEVAALFRVDPKTVTRWAAAGRIGSIRTPGGHRRFRESEVRALLEGEGVLDDLDDGANRSPNSGPAQSGNHGPTNAGLH
;
A
#
# COMPACT_ATOMS: atom_id res chain seq x y z
N MET A 1 -20.78 -2.13 18.36
CA MET A 1 -19.87 -1.06 18.85
C MET A 1 -18.49 -1.48 18.42
N ASP A 2 -18.09 -1.07 17.21
CA ASP A 2 -16.84 -1.48 16.61
C ASP A 2 -15.71 -0.61 17.16
N THR A 3 -15.15 -1.14 18.24
CA THR A 3 -13.96 -0.73 18.97
C THR A 3 -12.79 -0.52 18.01
N GLY A 4 -12.51 0.74 17.66
CA GLY A 4 -11.23 1.20 17.11
C GLY A 4 -10.68 0.42 15.92
N ASP A 5 -11.10 0.77 14.71
CA ASP A 5 -10.49 0.31 13.45
C ASP A 5 -8.95 0.29 13.57
N ARG A 6 -8.36 -0.91 13.51
CA ARG A 6 -6.91 -1.06 13.61
C ARG A 6 -6.24 -0.31 12.46
N LEU A 7 -5.22 0.46 12.82
CA LEU A 7 -4.44 1.25 11.87
C LEU A 7 -3.19 0.51 11.42
N LEU A 8 -3.17 0.14 10.15
CA LEU A 8 -2.05 -0.50 9.49
C LEU A 8 -1.02 0.53 9.02
N THR A 9 0.25 0.13 9.09
CA THR A 9 1.37 0.84 8.48
C THR A 9 1.42 0.59 6.96
N PRO A 10 2.13 1.43 6.18
CA PRO A 10 2.32 1.17 4.76
C PRO A 10 2.97 -0.21 4.48
N GLY A 11 3.83 -0.68 5.39
CA GLY A 11 4.47 -1.99 5.29
C GLY A 11 3.50 -3.16 5.48
N GLU A 12 2.59 -3.06 6.45
CA GLU A 12 1.55 -4.07 6.66
C GLU A 12 0.60 -4.15 5.46
N VAL A 13 0.17 -3.00 4.93
CA VAL A 13 -0.68 -2.95 3.72
C VAL A 13 0.05 -3.54 2.51
N ALA A 14 1.33 -3.20 2.34
CA ALA A 14 2.17 -3.74 1.29
C ALA A 14 2.27 -5.27 1.34
N ALA A 15 2.42 -5.86 2.53
CA ALA A 15 2.45 -7.31 2.71
C ALA A 15 1.13 -7.98 2.29
N LEU A 16 -0.01 -7.35 2.61
CA LEU A 16 -1.34 -7.85 2.25
C LEU A 16 -1.58 -7.83 0.73
N PHE A 17 -1.22 -6.72 0.07
CA PHE A 17 -1.34 -6.57 -1.38
C PHE A 17 -0.19 -7.21 -2.17
N ARG A 18 0.84 -7.71 -1.48
CA ARG A 18 2.09 -8.22 -2.07
C ARG A 18 2.78 -7.20 -3.00
N VAL A 19 2.76 -5.92 -2.60
CA VAL A 19 3.40 -4.81 -3.31
C VAL A 19 4.48 -4.17 -2.44
N ASP A 20 5.24 -3.23 -3.01
CA ASP A 20 6.20 -2.44 -2.24
C ASP A 20 5.52 -1.33 -1.40
N PRO A 21 5.97 -1.01 -0.17
CA PRO A 21 5.42 0.08 0.66
C PRO A 21 5.42 1.46 -0.01
N LYS A 22 6.35 1.74 -0.92
CA LYS A 22 6.38 2.97 -1.71
C LYS A 22 5.19 3.04 -2.68
N THR A 23 4.75 1.89 -3.20
CA THR A 23 3.56 1.79 -4.05
C THR A 23 2.30 2.14 -3.25
N VAL A 24 2.17 1.63 -2.03
CA VAL A 24 1.07 1.97 -1.12
C VAL A 24 1.07 3.47 -0.80
N THR A 25 2.24 4.04 -0.53
CA THR A 25 2.39 5.49 -0.27
C THR A 25 1.97 6.32 -1.47
N ARG A 26 2.26 5.86 -2.69
CA ARG A 26 1.81 6.51 -3.94
C ARG A 26 0.30 6.42 -4.11
N TRP A 27 -0.33 5.28 -3.83
CA TRP A 27 -1.79 5.15 -3.86
C TRP A 27 -2.46 6.10 -2.86
N ALA A 28 -1.91 6.22 -1.66
CA ALA A 28 -2.38 7.14 -0.63
C ALA A 28 -2.20 8.62 -1.01
N ALA A 29 -1.16 8.95 -1.78
CA ALA A 29 -0.96 10.29 -2.31
C ALA A 29 -1.92 10.60 -3.46
N ALA A 30 -2.27 9.59 -4.25
CA ALA A 30 -3.22 9.66 -5.35
C ALA A 30 -4.69 9.53 -4.93
N GLY A 31 -4.98 9.39 -3.62
CA GLY A 31 -6.36 9.25 -3.12
C GLY A 31 -7.02 7.89 -3.41
N ARG A 32 -6.26 6.91 -3.92
CA ARG A 32 -6.78 5.57 -4.29
C ARG A 32 -7.05 4.65 -3.10
N ILE A 33 -6.47 4.99 -1.95
CA ILE A 33 -6.68 4.32 -0.67
C ILE A 33 -6.72 5.40 0.40
N GLY A 34 -7.74 5.34 1.26
CA GLY A 34 -7.91 6.22 2.39
C GLY A 34 -6.71 6.14 3.33
N SER A 35 -6.17 7.31 3.67
CA SER A 35 -5.02 7.40 4.56
C SER A 35 -5.23 8.47 5.62
N ILE A 36 -4.89 8.11 6.85
CA ILE A 36 -4.89 9.00 8.00
C ILE A 36 -3.45 9.48 8.20
N ARG A 37 -3.26 10.79 8.23
CA ARG A 37 -1.97 11.40 8.54
C ARG A 37 -1.84 11.57 10.04
N THR A 38 -0.76 11.05 10.61
CA THR A 38 -0.41 11.33 12.01
C THR A 38 0.24 12.71 12.12
N PRO A 39 0.28 13.33 13.31
CA PRO A 39 0.97 14.61 13.53
C PRO A 39 2.46 14.59 13.12
N GLY A 40 3.10 13.41 13.13
CA GLY A 40 4.48 13.21 12.67
C GLY A 40 4.63 12.99 11.15
N GLY A 41 3.57 13.13 10.36
CA GLY A 41 3.60 13.01 8.90
C GLY A 41 3.56 11.59 8.35
N HIS A 42 3.51 10.58 9.21
CA HIS A 42 3.38 9.18 8.77
C HIS A 42 1.93 8.88 8.35
N ARG A 43 1.78 7.95 7.41
CA ARG A 43 0.46 7.48 6.96
C ARG A 43 0.05 6.21 7.68
N ARG A 44 -1.23 6.14 8.00
CA ARG A 44 -1.90 4.98 8.57
C ARG A 44 -3.14 4.66 7.75
N PHE A 45 -3.45 3.37 7.62
CA PHE A 45 -4.55 2.86 6.80
C PHE A 45 -5.51 2.09 7.68
N ARG A 46 -6.82 2.23 7.46
CA ARG A 46 -7.79 1.45 8.22
C ARG A 46 -7.77 0.01 7.73
N GLU A 47 -7.70 -0.94 8.65
CA GLU A 47 -7.71 -2.36 8.31
C GLU A 47 -8.99 -2.76 7.56
N SER A 48 -10.14 -2.22 7.97
CA SER A 48 -11.44 -2.45 7.30
C SER A 48 -11.44 -2.05 5.83
N GLU A 49 -10.97 -0.84 5.52
CA GLU A 49 -10.87 -0.33 4.15
C GLU A 49 -9.86 -1.12 3.30
N VAL A 50 -8.71 -1.45 3.88
CA VAL A 50 -7.69 -2.29 3.24
C VAL A 50 -8.25 -3.66 2.88
N ARG A 51 -9.04 -4.27 3.78
CA ARG A 51 -9.70 -5.56 3.53
C ARG A 51 -10.78 -5.45 2.46
N ALA A 52 -11.62 -4.41 2.48
CA ALA A 52 -12.62 -4.18 1.44
C ALA A 52 -11.99 -4.04 0.04
N LEU A 53 -10.83 -3.37 -0.06
CA LEU A 53 -10.06 -3.28 -1.30
C LEU A 53 -9.49 -4.63 -1.78
N LEU A 54 -9.14 -5.54 -0.86
CA LEU A 54 -8.70 -6.90 -1.20
C LEU A 54 -9.85 -7.79 -1.66
N GLU A 55 -11.05 -7.59 -1.12
CA GLU A 55 -12.28 -8.29 -1.50
C GLU A 55 -12.85 -7.79 -2.84
N GLY A 56 -12.29 -6.69 -3.38
CA GLY A 56 -12.73 -6.10 -4.64
C GLY A 56 -13.91 -5.14 -4.50
N GLU A 57 -14.27 -4.77 -3.27
CA GLU A 57 -15.39 -3.86 -2.95
C GLU A 57 -14.95 -2.38 -2.83
N GLY A 58 -13.68 -2.05 -3.04
CA GLY A 58 -13.13 -0.73 -2.77
C GLY A 58 -12.94 0.20 -3.99
N VAL A 59 -13.78 1.23 -4.03
CA VAL A 59 -13.76 2.47 -4.84
C VAL A 59 -13.98 2.32 -6.36
N LEU A 60 -15.24 2.06 -6.68
CA LEU A 60 -15.98 2.68 -7.79
C LEU A 60 -16.56 3.97 -7.15
N ASP A 61 -16.19 5.22 -7.48
CA ASP A 61 -17.11 6.12 -8.21
C ASP A 61 -16.58 7.56 -8.49
N ASP A 62 -15.27 7.89 -8.42
CA ASP A 62 -14.79 9.29 -8.59
C ASP A 62 -13.50 9.42 -9.46
N LEU A 63 -13.39 8.69 -10.57
CA LEU A 63 -12.30 8.89 -11.55
C LEU A 63 -12.83 9.41 -12.89
N ASP A 64 -13.45 10.60 -12.86
CA ASP A 64 -13.30 11.58 -13.95
C ASP A 64 -12.04 12.40 -13.67
N ASP A 65 -10.86 11.86 -14.01
CA ASP A 65 -9.68 12.66 -14.30
C ASP A 65 -8.84 11.91 -15.34
N GLY A 66 -9.09 12.29 -16.60
CA GLY A 66 -8.44 11.74 -17.78
C GLY A 66 -6.95 12.03 -17.80
N ALA A 67 -6.16 11.16 -17.17
CA ALA A 67 -4.72 11.11 -17.35
C ALA A 67 -4.21 9.67 -17.29
N ASN A 68 -4.41 8.96 -18.40
CA ASN A 68 -3.41 8.08 -19.00
C ASN A 68 -2.46 7.37 -18.00
N ARG A 69 -2.83 6.16 -17.56
CA ARG A 69 -1.92 5.01 -17.69
C ARG A 69 -2.65 3.69 -17.50
N SER A 70 -2.54 2.85 -18.52
CA SER A 70 -2.89 1.43 -18.56
C SER A 70 -2.82 0.73 -17.20
N PRO A 71 -3.77 -0.18 -16.89
CA PRO A 71 -3.67 -1.02 -15.69
C PRO A 71 -2.51 -2.03 -15.72
N ASN A 72 -1.63 -1.96 -16.73
CA ASN A 72 -0.41 -2.74 -16.82
C ASN A 72 0.82 -1.90 -16.41
N SER A 73 1.00 -1.76 -15.11
CA SER A 73 2.28 -1.35 -14.51
C SER A 73 2.46 -2.07 -13.18
N GLY A 74 2.55 -3.40 -13.24
CA GLY A 74 3.68 -4.03 -12.56
C GLY A 74 4.84 -4.07 -13.54
N PRO A 75 5.91 -3.27 -13.35
CA PRO A 75 7.18 -3.68 -13.90
C PRO A 75 8.35 -3.47 -12.93
N ALA A 76 9.39 -4.25 -13.20
CA ALA A 76 10.73 -4.24 -12.61
C ALA A 76 10.89 -4.97 -11.27
N GLN A 77 11.16 -6.27 -11.41
CA GLN A 77 12.31 -6.90 -10.76
C GLN A 77 13.49 -5.92 -10.66
N SER A 78 13.95 -5.65 -9.43
CA SER A 78 15.31 -5.21 -9.07
C SER A 78 15.37 -5.32 -7.54
N GLY A 79 15.93 -6.35 -6.94
CA GLY A 79 17.37 -6.65 -6.94
C GLY A 79 17.90 -6.39 -5.52
N ASN A 80 18.59 -7.39 -4.97
CA ASN A 80 19.33 -7.46 -3.70
C ASN A 80 18.55 -7.57 -2.38
N HIS A 81 18.49 -8.80 -1.84
CA HIS A 81 19.01 -9.13 -0.51
C HIS A 81 19.51 -10.59 -0.55
N GLY A 82 20.76 -10.78 -0.96
CA GLY A 82 21.49 -12.01 -0.67
C GLY A 82 22.09 -11.91 0.74
N PRO A 83 21.89 -12.87 1.64
CA PRO A 83 22.66 -12.90 2.88
C PRO A 83 24.09 -13.32 2.52
N THR A 84 25.06 -12.41 2.65
CA THR A 84 26.47 -12.82 2.69
C THR A 84 26.71 -13.52 4.03
N ASN A 85 26.83 -14.84 3.98
CA ASN A 85 27.31 -15.67 5.07
C ASN A 85 28.49 -16.52 4.57
N ALA A 86 29.42 -16.80 5.49
CA ALA A 86 30.56 -17.72 5.44
C ALA A 86 31.95 -17.18 5.03
N GLY A 87 32.93 -17.41 5.92
CA GLY A 87 34.35 -17.50 5.58
C GLY A 87 35.35 -17.09 6.66
N LEU A 88 35.40 -17.82 7.79
CA LEU A 88 36.58 -17.82 8.67
C LEU A 88 37.81 -18.29 7.88
N HIS A 89 38.94 -17.61 8.09
CA HIS A 89 40.29 -18.17 8.01
C HIS A 89 41.01 -17.82 9.31
#